data_AF-A0A7S1I5G0-F1
#
_entry.id   AF-A0A7S1I5G0-F1
#
_cell.length_a   1.000
_cell.length_b   1.000
_cell.length_c   1.000
_cell.angle_alpha   90.00
_cell.angle_beta   90.00
_cell.angle_gamma   90.00
#
_symmetry.space_group_name_H-M   'P 1'
#
loop_
_entity.id
_entity.type
_entity.pdbx_description
1 polymer ?
#
loop_
_entity_poly.entity_id
_entity_poly.type
_entity_poly.pdbx_seq_one_letter_code
_entity_poly.pdbx_strand_id
1 'polypeptide(L)'
;WSEVLGDDAERVQRCAAVTTVLVQLRQELARAKSAHMQAFDTALEARHPIRSRVKWWRRRQIRQEEARYDATHRHTPYDKALEQLAASIADRDSQDTYLLRRERDWVVAHQPLAEELTGPRGPYQKPRRKYCTSVRIWNPRNWIVQEHTTHDGTVRYTAVKTVKHECNSGQWGWRWRRFGQSVWGYFKNGLFALVPVAIWSSPLGIRALVGNDPFHPDTKVNPATGELEADASVECPTWRSNLRTLWRRVRERRAAFEAAPNTGLLGKGVSRVFHCAWWYLCVLAPGLVLVGLGQPVLSVAFIAACTGLALTWFVWAP
;
A
#
# COMPACT_ATOMS: atom_id res chain seq x y z
N TRP A 1 -59.42 -26.21 26.87
CA TRP A 1 -58.79 -25.37 27.91
C TRP A 1 -57.96 -26.19 28.89
N SER A 2 -58.43 -27.34 29.39
CA SER A 2 -57.61 -28.24 30.24
C SER A 2 -56.45 -28.92 29.52
N GLU A 3 -56.60 -29.31 28.25
CA GLU A 3 -55.51 -29.89 27.43
C GLU A 3 -54.37 -28.90 27.14
N VAL A 4 -54.70 -27.65 26.84
CA VAL A 4 -53.70 -26.59 26.56
C VAL A 4 -52.90 -26.23 27.82
N LEU A 5 -53.55 -26.21 28.98
CA LEU A 5 -52.88 -25.98 30.27
C LEU A 5 -52.00 -27.16 30.71
N GLY A 6 -52.33 -28.39 30.29
CA GLY A 6 -51.51 -29.58 30.56
C GLY A 6 -50.20 -29.57 29.78
N ASP A 7 -50.26 -29.20 28.50
CA ASP A 7 -49.09 -29.12 27.61
C ASP A 7 -48.12 -28.00 28.04
N ASP A 8 -48.63 -26.85 28.48
CA ASP A 8 -47.81 -25.77 29.01
C ASP A 8 -47.11 -26.14 30.34
N ALA A 9 -47.78 -26.87 31.23
CA ALA A 9 -47.20 -27.32 32.49
C ALA A 9 -46.06 -28.33 32.26
N GLU A 10 -46.23 -29.23 31.30
CA GLU A 10 -45.21 -30.22 30.91
C GLU A 10 -43.98 -29.54 30.30
N ARG A 11 -44.18 -28.54 29.43
CA ARG A 11 -43.08 -27.76 28.84
C ARG A 11 -42.28 -26.98 29.89
N VAL A 12 -42.95 -26.40 30.89
CA VAL A 12 -42.26 -25.72 32.01
C VAL A 12 -41.43 -26.69 32.83
N GLN A 13 -41.94 -27.90 33.10
CA GLN A 13 -41.20 -28.92 33.83
C GLN A 13 -39.96 -29.41 33.07
N ARG A 14 -40.06 -29.60 31.75
CA ARG A 14 -38.92 -29.98 30.91
C ARG A 14 -37.85 -28.89 30.83
N CYS A 15 -38.24 -27.63 30.66
CA CYS A 15 -37.32 -26.49 30.73
C CYS A 15 -36.60 -26.40 32.09
N ALA A 16 -37.31 -26.66 33.19
CA ALA A 16 -36.72 -26.72 34.53
C ALA A 16 -35.71 -27.87 34.66
N ALA A 17 -36.01 -29.04 34.08
CA ALA A 17 -35.08 -30.17 34.08
C ALA A 17 -33.80 -29.86 33.29
N VAL A 18 -33.90 -29.28 32.09
CA VAL A 18 -32.73 -28.93 31.27
C VAL A 18 -31.85 -27.87 31.96
N THR A 19 -32.47 -26.85 32.56
CA THR A 19 -31.73 -25.81 33.28
C THR A 19 -31.03 -26.34 34.52
N THR A 20 -31.64 -27.27 35.26
CA THR A 20 -30.98 -27.90 36.42
C THR A 20 -29.78 -28.75 36.01
N VAL A 21 -29.89 -29.51 34.92
CA VAL A 21 -28.77 -30.27 34.34
C VAL A 21 -27.61 -29.35 33.94
N LEU A 22 -27.90 -28.25 33.25
CA LEU A 22 -26.88 -27.26 32.88
C LEU A 22 -26.21 -26.62 34.11
N VAL A 23 -26.97 -26.33 35.16
CA VAL A 23 -26.42 -25.79 36.42
C VAL A 23 -25.50 -26.80 37.08
N GLN A 24 -25.87 -28.08 37.13
CA GLN A 24 -25.04 -29.15 37.67
C GLN A 24 -23.74 -29.30 36.88
N LEU A 25 -23.82 -29.37 35.54
CA LEU A 25 -22.64 -29.46 34.68
C LEU A 25 -21.71 -28.25 34.82
N ARG A 26 -22.26 -27.04 34.99
CA ARG A 26 -21.47 -25.83 35.26
C ARG A 26 -20.77 -25.90 36.62
N GLN A 27 -21.41 -26.44 37.65
CA GLN A 27 -20.80 -26.65 38.96
C GLN A 27 -19.67 -27.67 38.90
N GLU A 28 -19.86 -28.77 38.17
CA GLU A 28 -18.81 -29.77 37.95
C GLU A 28 -17.60 -29.18 37.22
N LEU A 29 -17.84 -28.40 36.17
CA LEU A 29 -16.77 -27.71 35.45
C LEU A 29 -16.05 -26.67 36.32
N ALA A 30 -16.77 -25.97 37.20
CA ALA A 30 -16.16 -25.04 38.15
C ALA A 30 -15.24 -25.77 39.15
N ARG A 31 -15.65 -26.96 39.62
CA ARG A 31 -14.81 -27.83 40.48
C ARG A 31 -13.60 -28.37 39.73
N ALA A 32 -13.78 -28.83 38.49
CA ALA A 32 -12.68 -29.29 37.64
C ALA A 32 -11.69 -28.16 37.34
N LYS A 33 -12.20 -26.95 37.07
CA LYS A 33 -11.40 -25.74 36.86
C LYS A 33 -10.57 -25.41 38.09
N SER A 34 -11.17 -25.38 39.29
CA SER A 34 -10.42 -25.06 40.51
C SER A 34 -9.32 -26.10 40.80
N ALA A 35 -9.60 -27.39 40.60
CA ALA A 35 -8.61 -28.46 40.72
C ALA A 35 -7.47 -28.30 39.70
N HIS A 36 -7.78 -28.01 38.43
CA HIS A 36 -6.77 -27.77 37.38
C HIS A 36 -5.91 -26.54 37.71
N MET A 37 -6.52 -25.46 38.20
CA MET A 37 -5.79 -24.25 38.60
C MET A 37 -4.84 -24.51 39.78
N GLN A 38 -5.27 -25.30 40.78
CA GLN A 38 -4.41 -25.69 41.91
C GLN A 38 -3.25 -26.60 41.46
N ALA A 39 -3.53 -27.57 40.58
CA ALA A 39 -2.50 -28.43 40.00
C ALA A 39 -1.49 -27.64 39.15
N PHE A 40 -1.97 -26.66 38.38
CA PHE A 40 -1.12 -25.78 37.58
C PHE A 40 -0.24 -24.90 38.47
N ASP A 41 -0.80 -24.33 39.54
CA ASP A 41 -0.08 -23.46 40.46
C ASP A 41 1.05 -24.20 41.19
N THR A 42 0.77 -25.43 41.68
CA THR A 42 1.79 -26.32 42.28
C THR A 42 2.86 -26.72 41.26
N ALA A 43 2.48 -27.04 40.01
CA ALA A 43 3.44 -27.32 38.94
C ALA A 43 4.30 -26.09 38.59
N LEU A 44 3.74 -24.88 38.68
CA LEU A 44 4.43 -23.63 38.40
C LEU A 44 5.45 -23.29 39.50
N GLU A 45 5.14 -23.60 40.76
CA GLU A 45 6.10 -23.52 41.87
C GLU A 45 7.28 -24.49 41.71
N ALA A 46 7.00 -25.73 41.31
CA ALA A 46 8.03 -26.75 41.08
C ALA A 46 8.95 -26.41 39.89
N ARG A 47 8.39 -25.95 38.76
CA ARG A 47 9.16 -25.62 37.54
C ARG A 47 9.96 -24.32 37.66
N HIS A 48 9.48 -23.36 38.45
CA HIS A 48 10.06 -22.01 38.52
C HIS A 48 10.18 -21.48 39.97
N PRO A 49 11.05 -22.05 40.82
CA PRO A 49 11.09 -21.77 42.26
C PRO A 49 11.44 -20.32 42.63
N ILE A 50 12.19 -19.61 41.77
CA ILE A 50 12.56 -18.21 41.99
C ILE A 50 11.49 -17.26 41.42
N ARG A 51 11.01 -17.52 40.20
CA ARG A 51 10.05 -16.62 39.53
C ARG A 51 8.65 -16.73 40.13
N SER A 52 8.26 -17.88 40.65
CA SER A 52 6.97 -18.10 41.34
C SER A 52 6.79 -17.21 42.57
N ARG A 53 7.87 -16.78 43.21
CA ARG A 53 7.86 -15.82 44.34
C ARG A 53 7.42 -14.42 43.92
N VAL A 54 7.57 -14.06 42.64
CA VAL A 54 7.17 -12.76 42.10
C VAL A 54 5.66 -12.75 41.85
N LYS A 55 4.91 -12.17 42.80
CA LYS A 55 3.43 -12.17 42.81
C LYS A 55 2.78 -11.75 41.49
N TRP A 56 3.28 -10.70 40.83
CA TRP A 56 2.71 -10.20 39.58
C TRP A 56 2.90 -11.19 38.42
N TRP A 57 4.07 -11.82 38.34
CA TRP A 57 4.41 -12.78 37.30
C TRP A 57 3.56 -14.05 37.47
N ARG A 58 3.46 -14.57 38.69
CA ARG A 58 2.60 -15.71 39.02
C ARG A 58 1.14 -15.44 38.68
N ARG A 59 0.58 -14.30 39.12
CA ARG A 59 -0.80 -13.89 38.78
C ARG A 59 -1.03 -13.79 37.27
N ARG A 60 -0.04 -13.30 36.52
CA ARG A 60 -0.13 -13.22 35.06
C ARG A 60 -0.19 -14.61 34.43
N GLN A 61 0.64 -15.55 34.90
CA GLN A 61 0.64 -16.94 34.40
C GLN A 61 -0.67 -17.65 34.72
N ILE A 62 -1.16 -17.56 35.96
CA ILE A 62 -2.44 -18.14 36.37
C ILE A 62 -3.59 -17.57 35.51
N ARG A 63 -3.66 -16.26 35.32
CA ARG A 63 -4.70 -15.65 34.45
C ARG A 63 -4.61 -16.10 33.00
N GLN A 64 -3.40 -16.27 32.46
CA GLN A 64 -3.21 -16.75 31.10
C GLN A 64 -3.70 -18.19 30.95
N GLU A 65 -3.39 -19.05 31.92
CA GLU A 65 -3.84 -20.44 31.92
C GLU A 65 -5.34 -20.56 32.18
N GLU A 66 -5.89 -19.73 33.08
CA GLU A 66 -7.33 -19.62 33.31
C GLU A 66 -8.07 -19.26 32.02
N ALA A 67 -7.60 -18.24 31.30
CA ALA A 67 -8.18 -17.83 30.02
C ALA A 67 -8.09 -18.93 28.95
N ARG A 68 -7.00 -19.70 28.93
CA ARG A 68 -6.85 -20.86 28.03
C ARG A 68 -7.83 -21.96 28.39
N TYR A 69 -7.94 -22.30 29.67
CA TYR A 69 -8.84 -23.33 30.15
C TYR A 69 -10.29 -22.99 29.81
N ASP A 70 -10.69 -21.74 30.05
CA ASP A 70 -12.03 -21.24 29.73
C ASP A 70 -12.30 -21.26 28.22
N ALA A 71 -11.30 -20.95 27.39
CA ALA A 71 -11.44 -21.03 25.93
C ALA A 71 -11.63 -22.47 25.44
N THR A 72 -10.86 -23.43 25.97
CA THR A 72 -10.97 -24.84 25.58
C THR A 72 -12.26 -25.50 26.07
N HIS A 73 -12.74 -25.15 27.28
CA HIS A 73 -13.90 -25.81 27.91
C HIS A 73 -15.21 -25.03 27.77
N ARG A 74 -15.24 -23.98 26.93
CA ARG A 74 -16.42 -23.12 26.77
C ARG A 74 -17.67 -23.86 26.30
N HIS A 75 -17.49 -24.87 25.45
CA HIS A 75 -18.58 -25.64 24.82
C HIS A 75 -18.90 -26.94 25.57
N THR A 76 -18.00 -27.40 26.44
CA THR A 76 -18.11 -28.66 27.18
C THR A 76 -19.42 -28.84 27.95
N PRO A 77 -20.02 -27.83 28.63
CA PRO A 77 -21.30 -28.03 29.29
C PRO A 77 -22.45 -28.28 28.32
N TYR A 78 -22.41 -27.67 27.13
CA TYR A 78 -23.43 -27.87 26.09
C TYR A 78 -23.28 -29.22 25.42
N ASP A 79 -22.06 -29.63 25.08
CA ASP A 79 -21.80 -30.93 24.46
C ASP A 79 -22.19 -32.07 25.42
N LYS A 80 -21.84 -31.96 26.71
CA LYS A 80 -22.25 -32.95 27.75
C LYS A 80 -23.76 -32.97 28.00
N ALA A 81 -24.43 -31.81 27.99
CA ALA A 81 -25.88 -31.75 28.13
C ALA A 81 -26.59 -32.43 26.95
N LEU A 82 -26.08 -32.21 25.73
CA LEU A 82 -26.59 -32.88 24.53
C LEU A 82 -26.34 -34.40 24.58
N GLU A 83 -25.20 -34.86 25.10
CA GLU A 83 -24.92 -36.29 25.31
C GLU A 83 -25.88 -36.93 26.33
N GLN A 84 -26.14 -36.24 27.46
CA GLN A 84 -27.07 -36.71 28.49
C GLN A 84 -28.52 -36.78 27.98
N LEU A 85 -28.95 -35.79 27.21
CA LEU A 85 -30.29 -35.77 26.60
C LEU A 85 -30.43 -36.75 25.43
N ALA A 86 -29.36 -36.99 24.67
CA ALA A 86 -29.35 -38.00 23.61
C ALA A 86 -29.40 -39.44 24.17
N ALA A 87 -28.90 -39.67 25.39
CA ALA A 87 -28.98 -40.95 26.08
C ALA A 87 -30.41 -41.28 26.54
N SER A 88 -31.26 -40.27 26.81
CA SER A 88 -32.70 -40.46 26.98
C SER A 88 -33.39 -40.56 25.61
N ILE A 89 -33.57 -41.78 25.12
CA ILE A 89 -34.11 -42.13 23.78
C ILE A 89 -35.42 -41.40 23.42
N ALA A 90 -36.21 -40.97 24.42
CA ALA A 90 -37.49 -40.28 24.24
C ALA A 90 -37.37 -38.81 23.76
N ASP A 91 -36.19 -38.18 23.87
CA ASP A 91 -36.06 -36.72 23.76
C ASP A 91 -35.09 -36.27 22.65
N ARG A 92 -34.66 -37.20 21.78
CA ARG A 92 -33.64 -36.93 20.73
C ARG A 92 -34.06 -35.84 19.74
N ASP A 93 -35.35 -35.75 19.43
CA ASP A 93 -35.95 -34.76 18.54
C ASP A 93 -36.82 -33.74 19.32
N SER A 94 -36.59 -33.59 20.62
CA SER A 94 -37.33 -32.60 21.42
C SER A 94 -36.95 -31.17 21.05
N GLN A 95 -37.91 -30.26 21.27
CA GLN A 95 -37.67 -28.83 21.08
C GLN A 95 -36.47 -28.35 21.90
N ASP A 96 -36.19 -28.98 23.04
CA ASP A 96 -35.13 -28.60 23.96
C ASP A 96 -33.74 -28.99 23.44
N THR A 97 -33.58 -30.18 22.84
CA THR A 97 -32.32 -30.55 22.18
C THR A 97 -32.03 -29.66 20.97
N TYR A 98 -33.07 -29.27 20.21
CA TYR A 98 -32.95 -28.29 19.13
C TYR A 98 -32.48 -26.93 19.66
N LEU A 99 -33.08 -26.42 20.74
CA LEU A 99 -32.70 -25.13 21.32
C LEU A 99 -31.27 -25.14 21.87
N LEU A 100 -30.85 -26.21 22.55
CA LEU A 100 -29.48 -26.36 23.05
C LEU A 100 -28.46 -26.46 21.93
N ARG A 101 -28.76 -27.22 20.86
CA ARG A 101 -27.89 -27.31 19.68
C ARG A 101 -27.77 -25.94 19.02
N ARG A 102 -28.89 -25.22 18.86
CA ARG A 102 -28.91 -23.87 18.31
C ARG A 102 -28.11 -22.88 19.17
N GLU A 103 -28.21 -22.96 20.50
CA GLU A 103 -27.42 -22.11 21.39
C GLU A 103 -25.93 -22.43 21.27
N ARG A 104 -25.56 -23.73 21.26
CA ARG A 104 -24.18 -24.18 21.06
C ARG A 104 -23.60 -23.70 19.74
N ASP A 105 -24.34 -23.87 18.65
CA ASP A 105 -23.94 -23.41 17.31
C ASP A 105 -23.88 -21.87 17.24
N TRP A 106 -24.77 -21.17 17.94
CA TRP A 106 -24.71 -19.71 18.06
C TRP A 106 -23.44 -19.26 18.77
N VAL A 107 -23.06 -19.88 19.91
CA VAL A 107 -21.84 -19.53 20.63
C VAL A 107 -20.60 -19.80 19.77
N VAL A 108 -20.56 -20.91 19.04
CA VAL A 108 -19.47 -21.24 18.10
C VAL A 108 -19.40 -20.22 16.96
N ALA A 109 -20.53 -19.92 16.32
CA ALA A 109 -20.59 -18.98 15.20
C ALA A 109 -20.20 -17.55 15.60
N HIS A 110 -20.51 -17.13 16.83
CA HIS A 110 -20.24 -15.77 17.33
C HIS A 110 -18.94 -15.66 18.13
N GLN A 111 -18.19 -16.76 18.29
CA GLN A 111 -16.87 -16.75 18.91
C GLN A 111 -15.88 -15.75 18.27
N PRO A 112 -15.69 -15.70 16.93
CA PRO A 112 -14.75 -14.74 16.33
C PRO A 112 -15.18 -13.29 16.56
N LEU A 113 -16.49 -13.01 16.60
CA LEU A 113 -17.01 -11.69 16.90
C LEU A 113 -16.75 -11.33 18.38
N ALA A 114 -16.97 -12.27 19.30
CA ALA A 114 -16.67 -12.05 20.71
C ALA A 114 -15.17 -11.82 20.95
N GLU A 115 -14.29 -12.54 20.26
CA GLU A 115 -12.84 -12.32 20.30
C GLU A 115 -12.42 -10.98 19.69
N GLU A 116 -13.07 -10.56 18.61
CA GLU A 116 -12.90 -9.23 18.03
C GLU A 116 -13.34 -8.12 19.00
N LEU A 117 -14.40 -8.37 19.79
CA LEU A 117 -14.92 -7.42 20.76
C LEU A 117 -14.14 -7.40 22.09
N THR A 118 -13.67 -8.55 22.58
CA THR A 118 -13.06 -8.69 23.92
C THR A 118 -11.54 -8.79 23.90
N GLY A 119 -10.95 -8.98 22.72
CA GLY A 119 -9.50 -9.09 22.57
C GLY A 119 -8.76 -7.84 23.06
N PRO A 120 -7.43 -7.91 23.26
CA PRO A 120 -6.60 -6.77 23.65
C PRO A 120 -6.68 -5.57 22.68
N ARG A 121 -7.30 -5.78 21.50
CA ARG A 121 -7.64 -4.80 20.48
C ARG A 121 -9.15 -4.61 20.31
N GLY A 122 -9.92 -4.60 21.41
CA GLY A 122 -11.40 -4.55 21.40
C GLY A 122 -12.04 -3.47 20.49
N PRO A 123 -13.37 -3.30 20.47
CA PRO A 123 -14.11 -2.56 19.44
C PRO A 123 -13.64 -1.11 19.24
N TYR A 124 -12.95 -0.55 20.25
CA TYR A 124 -12.40 0.80 20.27
C TYR A 124 -11.06 0.96 19.53
N GLN A 125 -10.45 -0.10 18.99
CA GLN A 125 -9.20 -0.02 18.22
C GLN A 125 -9.35 -0.19 16.70
N LYS A 126 -10.58 -0.28 16.16
CA LYS A 126 -10.78 -0.05 14.72
C LYS A 126 -10.48 1.43 14.42
N PRO A 127 -9.46 1.74 13.60
CA PRO A 127 -9.10 3.13 13.35
C PRO A 127 -10.25 3.81 12.60
N ARG A 128 -10.82 4.86 13.22
CA ARG A 128 -11.88 5.68 12.60
C ARG A 128 -11.46 6.29 11.26
N ARG A 129 -10.16 6.54 11.08
CA ARG A 129 -9.59 7.06 9.82
C ARG A 129 -8.26 6.38 9.51
N LYS A 130 -8.11 5.97 8.25
CA LYS A 130 -6.86 5.54 7.64
C LYS A 130 -6.34 6.68 6.76
N TYR A 131 -5.11 7.10 6.99
CA TYR A 131 -4.44 8.11 6.19
C TYR A 131 -3.35 7.44 5.37
N CYS A 132 -3.27 7.75 4.08
CA CYS A 132 -2.27 7.19 3.19
C CYS A 132 -1.46 8.33 2.55
N THR A 133 -0.15 8.29 2.73
CA THR A 133 0.78 9.18 2.03
C THR A 133 1.60 8.35 1.06
N SER A 134 1.70 8.79 -0.20
CA SER A 134 2.49 8.10 -1.22
C SER A 134 3.85 8.79 -1.41
N VAL A 135 4.90 7.99 -1.46
CA VAL A 135 6.29 8.44 -1.64
C VAL A 135 6.85 7.76 -2.89
N ARG A 136 7.43 8.53 -3.81
CA ARG A 136 7.99 8.00 -5.05
C ARG A 136 9.30 7.26 -4.80
N ILE A 137 9.48 6.13 -5.49
CA ILE A 137 10.73 5.37 -5.51
C ILE A 137 11.65 6.01 -6.56
N TRP A 138 12.81 6.48 -6.11
CA TRP A 138 13.71 7.27 -6.96
C TRP A 138 14.45 6.42 -8.00
N ASN A 139 14.95 5.26 -7.59
CA ASN A 139 15.72 4.38 -8.47
C ASN A 139 14.77 3.44 -9.23
N PRO A 140 14.77 3.45 -10.58
CA PRO A 140 13.95 2.54 -11.39
C PRO A 140 14.18 1.06 -11.10
N ARG A 141 15.40 0.68 -10.68
CA ARG A 141 15.72 -0.71 -10.31
C ARG A 141 14.96 -1.21 -9.09
N ASN A 142 14.48 -0.30 -8.24
CA ASN A 142 13.72 -0.63 -7.04
C ASN A 142 12.21 -0.55 -7.27
N TRP A 143 11.75 -0.34 -8.51
CA TRP A 143 10.33 -0.36 -8.82
C TRP A 143 9.77 -1.77 -8.63
N ILE A 144 8.59 -1.85 -8.05
CA ILE A 144 7.91 -3.13 -7.83
C ILE A 144 7.12 -3.43 -9.10
N VAL A 145 7.55 -4.45 -9.84
CA VAL A 145 6.84 -4.92 -11.03
C VAL A 145 5.70 -5.83 -10.57
N GLN A 146 4.47 -5.47 -10.94
CA GLN A 146 3.26 -6.22 -10.66
C GLN A 146 2.74 -6.87 -11.94
N GLU A 147 2.42 -8.14 -11.82
CA GLU A 147 1.76 -8.91 -12.86
C GLU A 147 0.25 -8.74 -12.75
N HIS A 148 -0.40 -8.42 -13.87
CA HIS A 148 -1.85 -8.36 -13.97
C HIS A 148 -2.32 -9.24 -15.13
N THR A 149 -3.14 -10.24 -14.82
CA THR A 149 -3.85 -11.00 -15.84
C THR A 149 -5.03 -10.16 -16.31
N THR A 150 -5.01 -9.78 -17.58
CA THR A 150 -6.13 -9.07 -18.22
C THR A 150 -7.30 -10.04 -18.40
N HIS A 151 -8.52 -9.53 -18.54
CA HIS A 151 -9.72 -10.36 -18.80
C HIS A 151 -9.57 -11.24 -20.07
N ASP A 152 -8.70 -10.84 -21.00
CA ASP A 152 -8.35 -11.57 -22.22
C ASP A 152 -7.36 -12.74 -21.99
N GLY A 153 -6.99 -13.03 -20.73
CA GLY A 153 -6.00 -14.05 -20.38
C GLY A 153 -4.54 -13.66 -20.64
N THR A 154 -4.30 -12.46 -21.17
CA THR A 154 -2.93 -11.95 -21.41
C THR A 154 -2.33 -11.39 -20.11
N VAL A 155 -1.12 -11.86 -19.81
CA VAL A 155 -0.31 -11.37 -18.69
C VAL A 155 0.32 -10.02 -19.10
N ARG A 156 0.12 -8.99 -18.29
CA ARG A 156 0.73 -7.67 -18.46
C ARG A 156 1.47 -7.24 -17.20
N TYR A 157 2.65 -6.69 -17.40
CA TYR A 157 3.47 -6.14 -16.31
C TYR A 157 3.28 -4.63 -16.17
N THR A 158 3.11 -4.17 -14.94
CA THR A 158 3.08 -2.73 -14.62
C THR A 158 4.03 -2.41 -13.47
N ALA A 159 4.69 -1.26 -13.52
CA ALA A 159 5.59 -0.81 -12.45
C ALA A 159 4.87 0.07 -11.43
N VAL A 160 4.89 -0.36 -10.17
CA VAL A 160 4.52 0.49 -9.04
C VAL A 160 5.71 1.39 -8.69
N LYS A 161 5.57 2.67 -9.02
CA LYS A 161 6.60 3.71 -8.81
C LYS A 161 6.51 4.38 -7.44
N THR A 162 5.51 4.06 -6.62
CA THR A 162 5.25 4.72 -5.33
C THR A 162 5.03 3.72 -4.21
N VAL A 163 5.60 4.01 -3.03
CA VAL A 163 5.36 3.29 -1.78
C VAL A 163 4.29 4.04 -1.00
N LYS A 164 3.26 3.33 -0.55
CA LYS A 164 2.21 3.88 0.31
C LYS A 164 2.57 3.67 1.77
N HIS A 165 2.60 4.76 2.54
CA HIS A 165 2.71 4.72 3.99
C HIS A 165 1.35 4.96 4.61
N GLU A 166 0.88 3.99 5.40
CA GLU A 166 -0.39 4.08 6.10
C GLU A 166 -0.18 4.57 7.54
N CYS A 167 -1.05 5.46 8.00
CA CYS A 167 -1.15 5.90 9.39
C CYS A 167 -2.60 5.81 9.84
N ASN A 168 -2.79 5.15 10.98
CA ASN A 168 -4.11 4.87 11.53
C ASN A 168 -4.36 5.77 12.74
N SER A 169 -5.57 6.32 12.84
CA SER A 169 -5.96 7.18 13.97
C SER A 169 -5.94 6.48 15.34
N GLY A 170 -5.88 5.15 15.36
CA GLY A 170 -5.78 4.34 16.58
C GLY A 170 -4.35 4.17 17.12
N GLN A 171 -3.34 4.64 16.39
CA GLN A 171 -1.94 4.57 16.85
C GLN A 171 -1.62 5.72 17.80
N TRP A 172 -0.79 5.46 18.82
CA TRP A 172 -0.28 6.53 19.67
C TRP A 172 0.52 7.54 18.84
N GLY A 173 0.34 8.83 19.13
CA GLY A 173 1.03 9.90 18.39
C GLY A 173 0.65 10.01 16.91
N TRP A 174 -0.49 9.47 16.47
CA TRP A 174 -0.87 9.44 15.05
C TRP A 174 -0.86 10.81 14.36
N ARG A 175 -1.14 11.90 15.08
CA ARG A 175 -1.07 13.27 14.54
C ARG A 175 0.35 13.66 14.15
N TRP A 176 1.31 13.45 15.05
CA TRP A 176 2.73 13.69 14.81
C TRP A 176 3.30 12.76 13.75
N ARG A 177 2.91 11.48 13.79
CA ARG A 177 3.31 10.51 12.77
C ARG A 177 2.76 10.89 11.39
N ARG A 178 1.49 11.32 11.32
CA ARG A 178 0.88 11.81 10.09
C ARG A 178 1.60 13.06 9.58
N PHE A 179 1.85 14.04 10.45
CA PHE A 179 2.58 15.24 10.10
C PHE A 179 3.97 14.90 9.54
N GLY A 180 4.75 14.08 10.26
CA GLY A 180 6.06 13.63 9.79
C GLY A 180 5.99 12.87 8.46
N GLN A 181 5.00 12.00 8.26
CA GLN A 181 4.80 11.30 6.99
C GLN A 181 4.43 12.25 5.84
N SER A 182 3.58 13.25 6.10
CA SER A 182 3.23 14.29 5.13
C SER A 182 4.45 15.10 4.73
N VAL A 183 5.16 15.70 5.70
CA VAL A 183 6.38 16.48 5.48
C VAL A 183 7.42 15.66 4.71
N TRP A 184 7.63 14.40 5.11
CA TRP A 184 8.55 13.49 4.44
C TRP A 184 8.13 13.17 3.00
N GLY A 185 6.82 12.99 2.78
CA GLY A 185 6.26 12.76 1.45
C GLY A 185 6.46 13.95 0.52
N TYR A 186 6.14 15.16 0.98
CA TYR A 186 6.35 16.39 0.22
C TYR A 186 7.84 16.61 -0.06
N PHE A 187 8.69 16.45 0.95
CA PHE A 187 10.14 16.55 0.80
C PHE A 187 10.67 15.59 -0.26
N LYS A 188 10.41 14.29 -0.15
CA LYS A 188 10.93 13.30 -1.10
C LYS A 188 10.35 13.44 -2.50
N ASN A 189 9.06 13.70 -2.62
CA ASN A 189 8.40 13.81 -3.92
C ASN A 189 8.81 15.10 -4.64
N GLY A 190 8.87 16.23 -3.92
CA GLY A 190 9.31 17.48 -4.51
C GLY A 190 10.80 17.48 -4.82
N LEU A 191 11.65 16.90 -3.95
CA LEU A 191 13.07 16.75 -4.25
C LEU A 191 13.30 15.82 -5.46
N PHE A 192 12.48 14.79 -5.64
CA PHE A 192 12.50 13.97 -6.85
C PHE A 192 12.10 14.78 -8.11
N ALA A 193 11.06 15.62 -8.02
CA ALA A 193 10.67 16.46 -9.15
C ALA A 193 11.76 17.50 -9.50
N LEU A 194 12.42 18.06 -8.49
CA LEU A 194 13.41 19.11 -8.70
C LEU A 194 14.78 18.57 -9.11
N VAL A 195 15.27 17.49 -8.50
CA VAL A 195 16.65 17.04 -8.70
C VAL A 195 16.78 16.10 -9.90
N PRO A 196 16.33 14.83 -9.85
CA PRO A 196 16.50 13.92 -10.97
C PRO A 196 15.67 14.35 -12.20
N VAL A 197 14.46 14.88 -12.02
CA VAL A 197 13.61 15.26 -13.16
C VAL A 197 13.99 16.63 -13.72
N ALA A 198 13.92 17.70 -12.92
CA ALA A 198 14.17 19.05 -13.42
C ALA A 198 15.66 19.36 -13.63
N ILE A 199 16.51 19.19 -12.62
CA ILE A 199 17.94 19.56 -12.73
C ILE A 199 18.70 18.59 -13.64
N TRP A 200 18.46 17.29 -13.53
CA TRP A 200 19.26 16.29 -14.26
C TRP A 200 18.72 15.97 -15.65
N SER A 201 17.47 15.51 -15.75
CA SER A 201 16.92 14.92 -16.99
C SER A 201 16.00 15.84 -17.81
N SER A 202 15.86 17.11 -17.45
CA SER A 202 15.03 18.08 -18.19
C SER A 202 15.71 18.53 -19.50
N PRO A 203 14.95 19.04 -20.50
CA PRO A 203 15.51 19.73 -21.67
C PRO A 203 16.38 20.96 -21.32
N LEU A 204 16.17 21.56 -20.15
CA LEU A 204 16.98 22.66 -19.60
C LEU A 204 17.90 22.19 -18.45
N GLY A 205 18.03 20.87 -18.27
CA GLY A 205 18.85 20.27 -17.22
C GLY A 205 20.33 20.14 -17.60
N ILE A 206 21.13 19.69 -16.63
CA ILE A 206 22.57 19.49 -16.77
C ILE A 206 22.87 18.52 -17.93
N ARG A 207 22.11 17.44 -18.04
CA ARG A 207 22.32 16.42 -19.08
C ARG A 207 22.05 16.98 -20.48
N ALA A 208 21.04 17.84 -20.64
CA ALA A 208 20.75 18.48 -21.92
C ALA A 208 21.81 19.50 -22.31
N LEU A 209 22.42 20.18 -21.33
CA LEU A 209 23.47 21.16 -21.56
C LEU A 209 24.80 20.52 -21.98
N VAL A 210 25.23 19.49 -21.25
CA VAL A 210 26.57 18.88 -21.40
C VAL A 210 26.56 17.67 -22.36
N GLY A 211 25.42 17.01 -22.51
CA GLY A 211 25.28 15.79 -23.31
C GLY A 211 25.58 16.00 -24.80
N ASN A 212 26.20 14.99 -25.42
CA ASN A 212 26.52 15.01 -26.85
C ASN A 212 25.32 14.65 -27.72
N ASP A 213 24.56 13.65 -27.30
CA ASP A 213 23.52 13.01 -28.09
C ASP A 213 22.18 13.05 -27.34
N PRO A 214 21.05 13.03 -28.07
CA PRO A 214 19.72 13.01 -27.46
C PRO A 214 19.57 11.86 -26.46
N PHE A 215 18.73 12.06 -25.44
CA PHE A 215 18.53 11.08 -24.38
C PHE A 215 17.05 10.94 -24.02
N HIS A 216 16.72 9.79 -23.44
CA HIS A 216 15.38 9.51 -22.92
C HIS A 216 15.39 9.70 -21.39
N PRO A 217 14.61 10.65 -20.84
CA PRO A 217 14.61 10.93 -19.41
C PRO A 217 13.83 9.88 -18.61
N ASP A 218 12.79 9.31 -19.20
CA ASP A 218 11.89 8.37 -18.55
C ASP A 218 12.23 6.92 -18.88
N THR A 219 11.99 6.05 -17.89
CA THR A 219 12.06 4.59 -18.03
C THR A 219 10.64 4.04 -17.93
N LYS A 220 10.30 3.13 -18.84
CA LYS A 220 9.04 2.37 -18.85
C LYS A 220 9.34 0.89 -18.66
N VAL A 221 8.38 0.18 -18.09
CA VAL A 221 8.43 -1.28 -18.09
C VAL A 221 7.73 -1.76 -19.36
N ASN A 222 8.37 -2.67 -20.09
CA ASN A 222 7.77 -3.33 -21.23
C ASN A 222 6.60 -4.20 -20.72
N PRO A 223 5.36 -3.96 -21.17
CA PRO A 223 4.20 -4.69 -20.68
C PRO A 223 4.23 -6.20 -20.95
N ALA A 224 4.98 -6.65 -21.95
CA ALA A 224 5.05 -8.05 -22.35
C ALA A 224 6.17 -8.81 -21.62
N THR A 225 7.36 -8.21 -21.48
CA THR A 225 8.54 -8.87 -20.89
C THR A 225 8.75 -8.55 -19.42
N GLY A 226 8.22 -7.43 -18.93
CA GLY A 226 8.47 -6.93 -17.59
C GLY A 226 9.84 -6.26 -17.42
N GLU A 227 10.63 -6.14 -18.49
CA GLU A 227 11.95 -5.49 -18.45
C GLU A 227 11.85 -3.96 -18.45
N LEU A 228 12.85 -3.31 -17.86
CA LEU A 228 12.96 -1.85 -17.81
C LEU A 228 13.62 -1.34 -19.09
N GLU A 229 12.88 -0.59 -19.89
CA GLU A 229 13.33 0.00 -21.15
C GLU A 229 13.29 1.54 -21.09
N ALA A 230 14.18 2.18 -21.83
CA ALA A 230 14.12 3.62 -22.02
C ALA A 230 12.86 3.99 -22.82
N ASP A 231 12.17 5.04 -22.40
CA ASP A 231 10.94 5.46 -23.05
C ASP A 231 11.23 6.13 -24.40
N ALA A 232 11.13 5.35 -25.47
CA ALA A 232 11.32 5.83 -26.84
C ALA A 232 10.33 6.93 -27.24
N SER A 233 9.19 7.07 -26.55
CA SER A 233 8.20 8.11 -26.87
C SER A 233 8.60 9.51 -26.40
N VAL A 234 9.54 9.61 -25.44
CA VAL A 234 10.00 10.89 -24.90
C VAL A 234 11.49 11.01 -25.17
N GLU A 235 11.86 11.70 -26.24
CA GLU A 235 13.24 12.03 -26.58
C GLU A 235 13.52 13.50 -26.24
N CYS A 236 14.57 13.75 -25.48
CA CYS A 236 15.03 15.10 -25.14
C CYS A 236 16.30 15.41 -25.93
N PRO A 237 16.30 16.43 -26.81
CA PRO A 237 17.49 16.85 -27.51
C PRO A 237 18.45 17.57 -26.57
N THR A 238 19.75 17.46 -26.86
CA THR A 238 20.81 18.19 -26.17
C THR A 238 21.11 19.51 -26.87
N TRP A 239 21.79 20.41 -26.17
CA TRP A 239 22.31 21.66 -26.75
C TRP A 239 23.18 21.40 -27.98
N ARG A 240 24.10 20.42 -27.88
CA ARG A 240 24.97 20.03 -29.00
C ARG A 240 24.17 19.39 -30.15
N SER A 241 23.19 18.53 -29.87
CA SER A 241 22.37 17.92 -30.92
C SER A 241 21.49 18.96 -31.64
N ASN A 242 20.99 19.96 -30.92
CA ASN A 242 20.25 21.09 -31.51
C ASN A 242 21.14 21.91 -32.45
N LEU A 243 22.37 22.22 -32.03
CA LEU A 243 23.35 22.92 -32.88
C LEU A 243 23.69 22.11 -34.14
N ARG A 244 23.98 20.81 -34.01
CA ARG A 244 24.23 19.93 -35.16
C ARG A 244 23.03 19.86 -36.09
N THR A 245 21.82 19.78 -35.54
CA THR A 245 20.57 19.75 -36.32
C THR A 245 20.33 21.05 -37.07
N LEU A 246 20.61 22.20 -36.45
CA LEU A 246 20.53 23.50 -37.12
C LEU A 246 21.48 23.57 -38.32
N TRP A 247 22.75 23.20 -38.11
CA TRP A 247 23.75 23.17 -39.19
C TRP A 247 23.39 22.19 -40.31
N ARG A 248 22.91 21.00 -39.94
CA ARG A 248 22.45 19.99 -40.90
C ARG A 248 21.29 20.51 -41.74
N ARG A 249 20.28 21.14 -41.13
CA ARG A 249 19.14 21.72 -41.85
C ARG A 249 19.58 22.75 -42.89
N VAL A 250 20.52 23.64 -42.54
CA VAL A 250 21.06 24.63 -43.48
C VAL A 250 21.78 23.96 -44.65
N ARG A 251 22.58 22.92 -44.39
CA ARG A 251 23.28 22.15 -45.43
C ARG A 251 22.33 21.40 -46.36
N GLU A 252 21.33 20.72 -45.80
CA GLU A 252 20.31 19.99 -46.56
C GLU A 252 19.51 20.93 -47.46
N ARG A 253 19.10 22.09 -46.94
CA ARG A 253 18.36 23.09 -47.73
C ARG A 253 19.19 23.66 -48.87
N ARG A 254 20.50 23.85 -48.65
CA ARG A 254 21.43 24.24 -49.71
C ARG A 254 21.58 23.15 -50.77
N ALA A 255 21.77 21.90 -50.36
CA ALA A 255 21.87 20.78 -51.28
C ALA A 255 20.60 20.61 -52.12
N ALA A 256 19.43 20.73 -51.48
CA ALA A 256 18.13 20.69 -52.16
C ALA A 256 17.97 21.84 -53.17
N PHE A 257 18.43 23.05 -52.84
CA PHE A 257 18.42 24.18 -53.76
C PHE A 257 19.33 23.95 -54.98
N GLU A 258 20.54 23.40 -54.77
CA GLU A 258 21.45 23.09 -55.88
C GLU A 258 20.92 21.96 -56.78
N ALA A 259 20.26 20.96 -56.20
CA ALA A 259 19.65 19.84 -56.92
C ALA A 259 18.40 20.25 -57.74
N ALA A 260 17.74 21.36 -57.41
CA ALA A 260 16.53 21.79 -58.11
C ALA A 260 16.84 22.27 -59.56
N PRO A 261 15.99 21.91 -60.54
CA PRO A 261 16.13 22.37 -61.93
C PRO A 261 15.86 23.88 -62.04
N ASN A 262 16.46 24.51 -63.04
CA ASN A 262 16.34 25.95 -63.26
C ASN A 262 14.95 26.31 -63.80
N THR A 263 14.05 26.75 -62.93
CA THR A 263 12.68 27.15 -63.30
C THR A 263 12.39 28.64 -63.12
N GLY A 264 13.37 29.43 -62.64
CA GLY A 264 13.18 30.84 -62.29
C GLY A 264 13.48 31.83 -63.42
N LEU A 265 12.74 32.96 -63.42
CA LEU A 265 12.95 34.14 -64.28
C LEU A 265 14.30 34.84 -64.06
N LEU A 266 14.85 34.74 -62.84
CA LEU A 266 16.18 35.20 -62.49
C LEU A 266 17.13 34.00 -62.52
N GLY A 267 18.19 34.07 -63.32
CA GLY A 267 19.15 32.98 -63.47
C GLY A 267 19.71 32.47 -62.13
N LYS A 268 20.06 31.17 -62.07
CA LYS A 268 20.49 30.44 -60.85
C LYS A 268 21.59 31.14 -60.04
N GLY A 269 22.44 31.92 -60.69
CA GLY A 269 23.52 32.67 -60.03
C GLY A 269 23.02 33.74 -59.06
N VAL A 270 22.03 34.54 -59.46
CA VAL A 270 21.48 35.61 -58.62
C VAL A 270 20.66 35.01 -57.47
N SER A 271 19.82 34.01 -57.76
CA SER A 271 19.03 33.33 -56.74
C SER A 271 19.88 32.58 -55.71
N ARG A 272 21.06 32.07 -56.09
CA ARG A 272 22.01 31.45 -55.15
C ARG A 272 22.52 32.43 -54.09
N VAL A 273 22.82 33.68 -54.45
CA VAL A 273 23.29 34.69 -53.49
C VAL A 273 22.20 35.01 -52.48
N PHE A 274 20.97 35.27 -52.94
CA PHE A 274 19.83 35.51 -52.05
C PHE A 274 19.51 34.30 -51.17
N HIS A 275 19.56 33.09 -51.72
CA HIS A 275 19.32 31.86 -50.96
C HIS A 275 20.40 31.64 -49.89
N CYS A 276 21.68 31.89 -50.22
CA CYS A 276 22.77 31.82 -49.24
C CYS A 276 22.61 32.89 -48.15
N ALA A 277 22.36 34.15 -48.54
CA ALA A 277 22.14 35.23 -47.60
C ALA A 277 20.99 34.91 -46.64
N TRP A 278 19.85 34.44 -47.16
CA TRP A 278 18.70 34.05 -46.34
C TRP A 278 19.05 32.97 -45.31
N TRP A 279 19.62 31.84 -45.75
CA TRP A 279 19.86 30.72 -44.84
C TRP A 279 20.99 30.98 -43.84
N TYR A 280 22.06 31.70 -44.22
CA TYR A 280 23.16 31.99 -43.30
C TYR A 280 22.86 33.19 -42.40
N LEU A 281 22.35 34.30 -42.93
CA LEU A 281 22.12 35.53 -42.15
C LEU A 281 20.78 35.52 -41.43
N CYS A 282 19.69 35.09 -42.07
CA CYS A 282 18.36 35.19 -41.46
C CYS A 282 17.98 33.95 -40.65
N VAL A 283 18.53 32.77 -40.96
CA VAL A 283 18.19 31.53 -40.24
C VAL A 283 19.30 31.07 -39.32
N LEU A 284 20.52 30.85 -39.85
CA LEU A 284 21.61 30.29 -39.06
C LEU A 284 22.10 31.25 -37.98
N ALA A 285 22.34 32.53 -38.30
CA ALA A 285 22.84 33.49 -37.33
C ALA A 285 21.88 33.68 -36.13
N PRO A 286 20.57 33.97 -36.31
CA PRO A 286 19.62 34.01 -35.21
C PRO A 286 19.47 32.68 -34.49
N GLY A 287 19.46 31.56 -35.24
CA GLY A 287 19.42 30.22 -34.66
C GLY A 287 20.63 29.92 -33.77
N LEU A 288 21.83 30.36 -34.16
CA LEU A 288 23.06 30.20 -33.38
C LEU A 288 23.04 31.09 -32.13
N VAL A 289 22.46 32.29 -32.20
CA VAL A 289 22.29 33.13 -31.01
C VAL A 289 21.28 32.49 -30.04
N LEU A 290 20.10 32.09 -30.53
CA LEU A 290 19.05 31.51 -29.69
C LEU A 290 19.45 30.15 -29.09
N VAL A 291 19.99 29.24 -29.90
CA VAL A 291 20.37 27.90 -29.43
C VAL A 291 21.76 27.92 -28.80
N GLY A 292 22.72 28.64 -29.38
CA GLY A 292 24.10 28.68 -28.92
C GLY A 292 24.28 29.46 -27.62
N LEU A 293 23.62 30.61 -27.47
CA LEU A 293 23.71 31.45 -26.26
C LEU A 293 22.44 31.39 -25.41
N GLY A 294 21.25 31.41 -26.02
CA GLY A 294 19.99 31.42 -25.27
C GLY A 294 19.75 30.15 -24.45
N GLN A 295 19.88 28.97 -25.07
CA GLN A 295 19.67 27.68 -24.39
C GLN A 295 20.57 27.47 -23.15
N PRO A 296 21.91 27.70 -23.19
CA PRO A 296 22.75 27.51 -22.00
C PRO A 296 22.43 28.52 -20.89
N VAL A 297 22.17 29.80 -21.23
CA VAL A 297 21.78 30.81 -20.23
C VAL A 297 20.48 30.42 -19.53
N LEU A 298 19.46 30.01 -20.29
CA LEU A 298 18.19 29.54 -19.73
C LEU A 298 18.38 28.28 -18.88
N SER A 299 19.23 27.35 -19.31
CA SER A 299 19.52 26.12 -18.54
C SER A 299 20.18 26.43 -17.20
N VAL A 300 21.18 27.32 -17.18
CA VAL A 300 21.85 27.74 -15.93
C VAL A 300 20.87 28.46 -14.99
N ALA A 301 20.06 29.39 -15.51
CA ALA A 301 19.05 30.08 -14.72
C ALA A 301 17.99 29.11 -14.15
N PHE A 302 17.54 28.15 -14.97
CA PHE A 302 16.59 27.12 -14.55
C PHE A 302 17.17 26.21 -13.47
N ILE A 303 18.40 25.71 -13.64
CA ILE A 303 19.09 24.89 -12.65
C ILE A 303 19.27 25.67 -11.33
N ALA A 304 19.66 26.94 -11.40
CA ALA A 304 19.79 27.79 -10.21
C ALA A 304 18.45 27.97 -9.48
N ALA A 305 17.37 28.23 -10.22
CA ALA A 305 16.02 28.35 -9.65
C ALA A 305 15.54 27.04 -9.01
N CYS A 306 15.71 25.90 -9.69
CA CYS A 306 15.35 24.59 -9.13
C CYS A 306 16.19 24.22 -7.90
N THR A 307 17.47 24.59 -7.89
CA THR A 307 18.35 24.38 -6.73
C THR A 307 17.89 25.24 -5.55
N GLY A 308 17.54 26.51 -5.79
CA GLY A 308 16.96 27.40 -4.79
C GLY A 308 15.68 26.82 -4.19
N LEU A 309 14.76 26.33 -5.03
CA LEU A 309 13.54 25.65 -4.58
C LEU A 309 13.82 24.36 -3.80
N ALA A 310 14.83 23.58 -4.20
CA ALA A 310 15.20 22.35 -3.51
C ALA A 310 15.77 22.64 -2.11
N LEU A 311 16.53 23.74 -1.96
CA LEU A 311 17.07 24.18 -0.67
C LEU A 311 15.98 24.76 0.24
N THR A 312 15.00 25.47 -0.33
CA THR A 312 13.86 26.05 0.40
C THR A 312 12.67 25.09 0.54
N TRP A 313 12.92 23.77 0.51
CA TRP A 313 11.87 22.75 0.60
C TRP A 313 10.96 22.92 1.82
N PHE A 314 11.51 23.36 2.95
CA PHE A 314 10.77 23.59 4.19
C PHE A 314 9.80 24.79 4.13
N VAL A 315 9.93 25.66 3.12
CA VAL A 315 9.07 26.84 2.94
C VAL A 315 7.79 26.47 2.18
N TRP A 316 7.88 25.55 1.22
CA TRP A 316 6.75 25.16 0.37
C TRP A 316 6.21 23.75 0.66
N ALA A 317 6.95 22.91 1.39
CA ALA A 317 6.42 21.66 1.93
C ALA A 317 5.55 21.97 3.17
N PRO A 318 4.25 21.64 3.16
CA PRO A 318 3.31 21.96 4.24
C PRO A 318 3.45 21.08 5.48
#